data_AF-A0A3Q9JJR5-F1
#
_entry.id   AF-A0A3Q9JJR5-F1
#
_cell.length_a   1.000
_cell.length_b   1.000
_cell.length_c   1.000
_cell.angle_alpha   90.00
_cell.angle_beta   90.00
_cell.angle_gamma   90.00
#
_symmetry.space_group_name_H-M   'P 1'
#
loop_
_entity.id
_entity.type
_entity.pdbx_description
1 polymer ?
#
loop_
_entity_poly.entity_id
_entity_poly.type
_entity_poly.pdbx_seq_one_letter_code
_entity_poly.pdbx_strand_id
1 'polypeptide(L)'
;MKKVALILSTIIISSCSSNSTSPSQSIKETENGLYLTTQYSEYQFIPNETVVSNVCNDHIINLANKEASIRKKTIEPSSLDSGHINVNRDTLTGITSCSASLMVQWTENSIKKADFGAFGLHNDLSKKDVIKKGIVLFNKKNNSYSSFSTPIENKLFTSYIYTFNTTEDKLCSITGFTNPIETDSGGAEAQKIIYMLRDILENKYGSGFFLDESKGAYKKDWANTLKKYKTARVFSYVWTESITHNINSDYGISLIVLYPFISPQNKNNTIIAVDYSLDSDLDCASKANINMYKKGL
;
A
#
# COMPACT_ATOMS: atom_id res chain seq x y z
N MET A 1 -24.82 -42.94 79.99
CA MET A 1 -25.09 -43.01 78.54
C MET A 1 -25.11 -41.58 77.98
N LYS A 2 -24.05 -41.15 77.29
CA LYS A 2 -23.96 -39.82 76.68
C LYS A 2 -24.26 -39.94 75.17
N LYS A 3 -25.25 -39.21 74.68
CA LYS A 3 -25.56 -39.09 73.25
C LYS A 3 -24.64 -38.03 72.64
N VAL A 4 -23.85 -38.42 71.64
CA VAL A 4 -23.06 -37.52 70.80
C VAL A 4 -23.88 -37.25 69.54
N ALA A 5 -24.28 -36.00 69.33
CA ALA A 5 -24.95 -35.55 68.12
C ALA A 5 -23.89 -35.15 67.09
N LEU A 6 -23.86 -35.85 65.96
CA LEU A 6 -23.01 -35.54 64.81
C LEU A 6 -23.73 -34.47 63.96
N ILE A 7 -23.20 -33.26 63.89
CA ILE A 7 -23.69 -32.21 62.99
C ILE A 7 -22.99 -32.40 61.64
N LEU A 8 -23.72 -32.89 60.64
CA LEU A 8 -23.26 -32.90 59.25
C LEU A 8 -23.41 -31.49 58.68
N SER A 9 -22.28 -30.81 58.47
CA SER A 9 -22.21 -29.55 57.73
C SER A 9 -22.24 -29.85 56.23
N THR A 10 -23.39 -29.66 55.59
CA THR A 10 -23.52 -29.73 54.13
C THR A 10 -22.87 -28.49 53.52
N ILE A 11 -21.68 -28.63 52.93
CA ILE A 11 -21.05 -27.59 52.12
C ILE A 11 -21.75 -27.59 50.76
N ILE A 12 -22.62 -26.60 50.52
CA ILE A 12 -23.18 -26.33 49.20
C ILE A 12 -22.09 -25.60 48.40
N ILE A 13 -21.36 -26.33 47.55
CA ILE A 13 -20.50 -25.73 46.53
C ILE A 13 -21.44 -25.22 45.44
N SER A 14 -21.76 -23.93 45.46
CA SER A 14 -22.40 -23.28 44.33
C SER A 14 -21.38 -23.19 43.20
N SER A 15 -21.48 -24.12 42.25
CA SER A 15 -20.79 -24.03 40.97
C SER A 15 -21.26 -22.75 40.25
N CYS A 16 -20.41 -21.73 40.20
CA CYS A 16 -20.59 -20.61 39.29
C CYS A 16 -20.60 -21.15 37.87
N SER A 17 -21.78 -21.21 37.25
CA SER A 17 -21.94 -21.44 35.82
C SER A 17 -21.33 -20.25 35.09
N SER A 18 -20.15 -20.42 34.52
CA SER A 18 -19.62 -19.51 33.51
C SER A 18 -20.50 -19.62 32.27
N ASN A 19 -21.58 -18.84 32.23
CA ASN A 19 -22.35 -18.60 31.00
C ASN A 19 -21.47 -17.76 30.06
N SER A 20 -20.47 -18.38 29.44
CA SER A 20 -19.84 -17.82 28.24
C SER A 20 -20.80 -18.10 27.07
N THR A 21 -21.76 -17.21 26.85
CA THR A 21 -22.53 -17.22 25.61
C THR A 21 -21.58 -16.93 24.46
N SER A 22 -21.32 -17.93 23.61
CA SER A 22 -20.55 -17.73 22.39
C SER A 22 -21.15 -16.58 21.60
N PRO A 23 -20.33 -15.71 20.98
CA PRO A 23 -20.82 -14.58 20.21
C PRO A 23 -21.79 -15.06 19.13
N SER A 24 -22.98 -14.46 19.08
CA SER A 24 -23.94 -14.78 18.03
C SER A 24 -23.63 -13.97 16.78
N GLN A 25 -23.53 -14.63 15.64
CA GLN A 25 -23.18 -14.02 14.36
C GLN A 25 -24.30 -14.26 13.34
N SER A 26 -24.54 -13.29 12.48
CA SER A 26 -25.43 -13.44 11.32
C SER A 26 -24.79 -12.82 10.09
N ILE A 27 -24.84 -13.56 8.98
CA ILE A 27 -24.29 -13.17 7.68
C ILE A 27 -25.44 -13.21 6.68
N LYS A 28 -25.71 -12.09 6.02
CA LYS A 28 -26.71 -12.00 4.94
C LYS A 28 -26.02 -11.57 3.66
N GLU A 29 -26.31 -12.24 2.57
CA GLU A 29 -25.83 -11.81 1.24
C GLU A 29 -26.62 -10.59 0.76
N THR A 30 -25.92 -9.71 0.05
CA THR A 30 -26.51 -8.57 -0.65
C THR A 30 -26.07 -8.63 -2.12
N GLU A 31 -26.72 -7.85 -2.99
CA GLU A 31 -26.42 -7.84 -4.43
C GLU A 31 -24.92 -7.63 -4.71
N ASN A 32 -24.29 -6.74 -3.93
CA ASN A 32 -22.89 -6.33 -4.12
C ASN A 32 -22.01 -6.66 -2.92
N GLY A 33 -22.39 -7.58 -2.02
CA GLY A 33 -21.69 -7.65 -0.74
C GLY A 33 -22.21 -8.65 0.29
N LEU A 34 -21.90 -8.34 1.56
CA LEU A 34 -22.45 -8.99 2.75
C LEU A 34 -22.92 -7.94 3.75
N TYR A 35 -23.97 -8.28 4.48
CA TYR A 35 -24.36 -7.60 5.69
C TYR A 35 -24.08 -8.52 6.88
N LEU A 36 -23.18 -8.08 7.76
CA LEU A 36 -22.68 -8.84 8.90
C LEU A 36 -23.24 -8.23 10.18
N THR A 37 -23.64 -9.07 11.12
CA THR A 37 -23.96 -8.67 12.48
C THR A 37 -23.29 -9.60 13.47
N THR A 38 -22.80 -9.03 14.57
CA THR A 38 -22.28 -9.79 15.71
C THR A 38 -22.81 -9.21 17.01
N GLN A 39 -23.06 -10.08 17.97
CA GLN A 39 -23.34 -9.69 19.35
C GLN A 39 -22.35 -10.38 20.27
N TYR A 40 -21.69 -9.56 21.08
CA TYR A 40 -20.73 -9.98 22.08
C TYR A 40 -21.22 -9.54 23.45
N SER A 41 -21.26 -10.46 24.41
CA SER A 41 -21.62 -10.17 25.79
C SER A 41 -20.60 -10.84 26.70
N GLU A 42 -20.00 -10.07 27.60
CA GLU A 42 -19.08 -10.63 28.58
C GLU A 42 -19.39 -10.04 29.96
N TYR A 43 -19.34 -10.89 30.97
CA TYR A 43 -19.44 -10.46 32.35
C TYR A 43 -18.13 -9.79 32.75
N GLN A 44 -18.12 -8.47 32.89
CA GLN A 44 -16.94 -7.74 33.34
C GLN A 44 -17.34 -6.68 34.36
N PHE A 45 -16.75 -6.73 35.55
CA PHE A 45 -17.12 -5.85 36.66
C PHE A 45 -16.85 -4.36 36.36
N ILE A 46 -15.83 -4.03 35.55
CA ILE A 46 -15.53 -2.67 35.07
C ILE A 46 -14.77 -2.69 33.72
N PRO A 47 -15.43 -2.87 32.56
CA PRO A 47 -14.85 -2.48 31.30
C PRO A 47 -15.12 -1.00 31.01
N ASN A 48 -14.08 -0.32 30.55
CA ASN A 48 -14.25 0.93 29.81
C ASN A 48 -15.04 0.61 28.52
N GLU A 49 -16.11 1.37 28.24
CA GLU A 49 -16.95 1.22 27.03
C GLU A 49 -16.11 1.16 25.75
N THR A 50 -15.00 1.92 25.72
CA THR A 50 -14.04 1.92 24.62
C THR A 50 -13.40 0.54 24.38
N VAL A 51 -13.08 -0.21 25.44
CA VAL A 51 -12.43 -1.53 25.32
C VAL A 51 -13.40 -2.53 24.70
N VAL A 52 -14.65 -2.54 25.18
CA VAL A 52 -15.69 -3.44 24.66
C VAL A 52 -16.06 -3.07 23.21
N SER A 53 -16.13 -1.78 22.89
CA SER A 53 -16.34 -1.29 21.53
C SER A 53 -15.23 -1.76 20.57
N ASN A 54 -13.96 -1.62 20.96
CA ASN A 54 -12.82 -2.04 20.13
C ASN A 54 -12.82 -3.54 19.87
N VAL A 55 -13.03 -4.36 20.90
CA VAL A 55 -13.10 -5.83 20.76
C VAL A 55 -14.22 -6.22 19.80
N CYS A 56 -15.37 -5.56 19.88
CA CYS A 56 -16.52 -5.79 19.03
C CYS A 56 -16.26 -5.39 17.57
N ASN A 57 -15.57 -4.27 17.36
CA ASN A 57 -15.10 -3.82 16.04
C ASN A 57 -14.14 -4.84 15.41
N ASP A 58 -13.12 -5.24 16.16
CA ASP A 58 -12.12 -6.20 15.69
C ASP A 58 -12.78 -7.53 15.34
N HIS A 59 -13.77 -7.96 16.13
CA HIS A 59 -14.50 -9.18 15.87
C HIS A 59 -15.29 -9.14 14.55
N ILE A 60 -16.03 -8.05 14.28
CA ILE A 60 -16.83 -7.95 13.05
C ILE A 60 -15.93 -7.79 11.80
N ILE A 61 -14.81 -7.07 11.92
CA ILE A 61 -13.82 -6.95 10.83
C ILE A 61 -13.16 -8.31 10.55
N ASN A 62 -12.79 -9.06 11.59
CA ASN A 62 -12.22 -10.40 11.42
C ASN A 62 -13.23 -11.37 10.78
N LEU A 63 -14.50 -11.29 11.16
CA LEU A 63 -15.57 -12.05 10.52
C LEU A 63 -15.70 -11.70 9.03
N ALA A 64 -15.65 -10.41 8.69
CA ALA A 64 -15.69 -9.93 7.31
C ALA A 64 -14.54 -10.51 6.48
N ASN A 65 -13.31 -10.39 6.98
CA ASN A 65 -12.11 -10.91 6.30
C ASN A 65 -12.15 -12.43 6.14
N LYS A 66 -12.66 -13.16 7.15
CA LYS A 66 -12.85 -14.61 7.08
C LYS A 66 -13.85 -14.99 5.98
N GLU A 67 -15.01 -14.33 5.93
CA GLU A 67 -16.02 -14.58 4.91
C GLU A 67 -15.53 -14.22 3.50
N ALA A 68 -14.83 -13.11 3.34
CA ALA A 68 -14.19 -12.73 2.09
C ALA A 68 -13.19 -13.80 1.60
N SER A 69 -12.38 -14.34 2.52
CA SER A 69 -11.42 -15.42 2.22
C SER A 69 -12.13 -16.70 1.77
N ILE A 70 -13.19 -17.11 2.48
CA ILE A 70 -14.00 -18.30 2.13
C ILE A 70 -14.62 -18.12 0.73
N ARG A 71 -15.13 -16.93 0.45
CA ARG A 71 -15.85 -16.59 -0.79
C ARG A 71 -14.91 -16.22 -1.94
N LYS A 72 -13.59 -16.12 -1.70
CA LYS A 72 -12.58 -15.66 -2.66
C LYS A 72 -12.93 -14.29 -3.27
N LYS A 73 -13.47 -13.39 -2.44
CA LYS A 73 -13.80 -12.00 -2.81
C LYS A 73 -12.89 -11.04 -2.07
N THR A 74 -12.79 -9.81 -2.57
CA THR A 74 -12.03 -8.74 -1.92
C THR A 74 -13.04 -7.71 -1.40
N ILE A 75 -12.81 -7.23 -0.18
CA ILE A 75 -13.64 -6.21 0.45
C ILE A 75 -13.14 -4.83 -0.01
N GLU A 76 -14.05 -3.92 -0.34
CA GLU A 76 -13.68 -2.52 -0.52
C GLU A 76 -13.19 -1.93 0.82
N PRO A 77 -11.99 -1.33 0.91
CA PRO A 77 -11.43 -0.86 2.19
C PRO A 77 -12.35 0.10 2.95
N SER A 78 -13.03 0.99 2.24
CA SER A 78 -14.02 1.94 2.80
C SER A 78 -15.19 1.25 3.51
N SER A 79 -15.53 0.01 3.13
CA SER A 79 -16.60 -0.75 3.76
C SER A 79 -16.26 -1.15 5.18
N LEU A 80 -14.98 -1.36 5.52
CA LEU A 80 -14.56 -1.75 6.88
C LEU A 80 -14.69 -0.61 7.89
N ASP A 81 -14.70 0.65 7.43
CA ASP A 81 -14.88 1.83 8.27
C ASP A 81 -16.35 2.19 8.50
N SER A 82 -17.28 1.55 7.77
CA SER A 82 -18.73 1.82 7.82
C SER A 82 -19.48 1.11 8.96
N GLY A 83 -18.73 0.44 9.85
CA GLY A 83 -19.31 -0.33 10.95
C GLY A 83 -20.09 0.52 11.93
N HIS A 84 -21.28 0.07 12.30
CA HIS A 84 -22.04 0.63 13.43
C HIS A 84 -21.84 -0.25 14.65
N ILE A 85 -21.42 0.36 15.75
CA ILE A 85 -21.17 -0.31 17.02
C ILE A 85 -22.06 0.32 18.08
N ASN A 86 -22.84 -0.50 18.77
CA ASN A 86 -23.62 -0.10 19.94
C ASN A 86 -23.12 -0.89 21.14
N VAL A 87 -22.75 -0.16 22.20
CA VAL A 87 -22.39 -0.74 23.49
C VAL A 87 -23.54 -0.46 24.45
N ASN A 88 -24.00 -1.48 25.17
CA ASN A 88 -25.02 -1.34 26.21
C ASN A 88 -24.50 -1.91 27.52
N ARG A 89 -24.74 -1.17 28.60
CA ARG A 89 -24.37 -1.55 29.96
C ARG A 89 -25.61 -1.69 30.81
N ASP A 90 -25.80 -2.88 31.37
CA ASP A 90 -26.83 -3.11 32.38
C ASP A 90 -26.25 -2.81 33.77
N THR A 91 -26.75 -1.75 34.39
CA THR A 91 -26.29 -1.30 35.72
C THR A 91 -26.70 -2.23 36.85
N LEU A 92 -27.73 -3.06 36.66
CA LEU A 92 -28.22 -4.00 37.66
C LEU A 92 -27.36 -5.27 37.70
N THR A 93 -26.99 -5.79 36.53
CA THR A 93 -26.22 -7.04 36.41
C THR A 93 -24.71 -6.81 36.28
N GLY A 94 -24.29 -5.59 35.96
CA GLY A 94 -22.88 -5.26 35.69
C GLY A 94 -22.39 -5.82 34.34
N ILE A 95 -23.28 -6.34 33.49
CA ILE A 95 -22.92 -6.89 32.19
C ILE A 95 -22.79 -5.74 31.19
N THR A 96 -21.67 -5.74 30.46
CA THR A 96 -21.48 -4.89 29.29
C THR A 96 -21.57 -5.77 28.04
N SER A 97 -22.40 -5.34 27.10
CA SER A 97 -22.63 -6.02 25.84
C SER A 97 -22.35 -5.06 24.69
N CYS A 98 -21.96 -5.64 23.55
CA CYS A 98 -21.82 -4.93 22.30
C CYS A 98 -22.58 -5.64 21.19
N SER A 99 -23.21 -4.86 20.33
CA SER A 99 -23.65 -5.29 19.01
C SER A 99 -22.93 -4.48 17.95
N ALA A 100 -22.39 -5.14 16.93
CA ALA A 100 -21.84 -4.46 15.76
C ALA A 100 -22.56 -4.95 14.49
N SER A 101 -22.70 -4.05 13.53
CA SER A 101 -23.18 -4.36 12.18
C SER A 101 -22.28 -3.71 11.13
N LEU A 102 -22.00 -4.43 10.05
CA LEU A 102 -21.08 -4.00 9.00
C LEU A 102 -21.66 -4.35 7.63
N MET A 103 -21.73 -3.36 6.74
CA MET A 103 -22.08 -3.56 5.33
C MET A 103 -20.78 -3.66 4.53
N VAL A 104 -20.44 -4.87 4.11
CA VAL A 104 -19.28 -5.17 3.29
C VAL A 104 -19.69 -5.07 1.83
N GLN A 105 -19.06 -4.20 1.06
CA GLN A 105 -19.17 -4.22 -0.40
C GLN A 105 -17.99 -5.01 -0.99
N TRP A 106 -18.30 -5.86 -1.96
CA TRP A 106 -17.29 -6.46 -2.80
C TRP A 106 -16.72 -5.38 -3.70
N THR A 107 -15.40 -5.36 -3.84
CA THR A 107 -14.80 -4.67 -4.97
C THR A 107 -15.28 -5.39 -6.23
N GLU A 108 -16.26 -4.82 -6.95
CA GLU A 108 -16.60 -5.29 -8.30
C GLU A 108 -15.29 -5.40 -9.09
N ASN A 109 -15.16 -6.47 -9.87
CA ASN A 109 -13.95 -6.78 -10.64
C ASN A 109 -13.58 -5.70 -11.69
N SER A 110 -14.27 -4.56 -11.74
CA SER A 110 -13.93 -3.38 -12.54
C SER A 110 -12.86 -2.48 -11.89
N ILE A 111 -12.60 -2.62 -10.57
CA ILE A 111 -11.53 -1.90 -9.86
C ILE A 111 -10.33 -2.81 -9.55
N LYS A 112 -10.40 -4.10 -9.87
CA LYS A 112 -9.29 -5.07 -9.70
C LYS A 112 -8.30 -5.06 -10.87
N LYS A 113 -7.68 -3.90 -11.08
CA LYS A 113 -6.41 -3.69 -11.82
C LYS A 113 -5.77 -2.35 -11.48
N ALA A 114 -6.55 -1.38 -10.96
CA ALA A 114 -6.06 -0.04 -10.68
C ALA A 114 -5.12 0.04 -9.45
N ASP A 115 -5.15 -0.92 -8.52
CA ASP A 115 -4.23 -0.91 -7.36
C ASP A 115 -2.90 -1.62 -7.61
N PHE A 116 -2.68 -2.08 -8.84
CA PHE A 116 -1.72 -3.11 -9.15
C PHE A 116 -0.71 -2.64 -10.20
N GLY A 117 0.08 -1.64 -9.79
CA GLY A 117 1.27 -1.22 -10.51
C GLY A 117 1.83 0.08 -9.97
N ALA A 118 2.73 0.68 -10.73
CA ALA A 118 3.38 1.93 -10.39
C ALA A 118 2.35 3.06 -10.18
N PHE A 119 2.30 3.65 -8.99
CA PHE A 119 1.41 4.78 -8.69
C PHE A 119 -0.10 4.50 -8.90
N GLY A 120 -0.53 3.25 -8.76
CA GLY A 120 -1.92 2.86 -8.98
C GLY A 120 -2.31 2.83 -10.45
N LEU A 121 -1.37 2.44 -11.32
CA LEU A 121 -1.59 2.31 -12.75
C LEU A 121 -1.34 0.90 -13.21
N HIS A 122 -2.07 0.53 -14.26
CA HIS A 122 -2.00 -0.75 -14.92
C HIS A 122 -1.35 -0.64 -16.30
N ASN A 123 -0.74 -1.73 -16.79
CA ASN A 123 -0.06 -1.78 -18.10
C ASN A 123 -1.00 -1.62 -19.30
N ASP A 124 -2.29 -1.90 -19.14
CA ASP A 124 -3.35 -1.66 -20.13
C ASP A 124 -3.87 -0.21 -20.12
N LEU A 125 -3.17 0.71 -19.45
CA LEU A 125 -3.53 2.13 -19.49
C LEU A 125 -3.31 2.66 -20.90
N SER A 126 -4.39 3.08 -21.55
CA SER A 126 -4.29 3.68 -22.86
C SER A 126 -3.90 5.15 -22.76
N LYS A 127 -3.29 5.67 -23.82
CA LYS A 127 -3.06 7.10 -24.01
C LYS A 127 -4.33 7.93 -23.84
N LYS A 128 -5.47 7.42 -24.33
CA LYS A 128 -6.78 8.08 -24.21
C LYS A 128 -7.21 8.22 -22.74
N ASP A 129 -6.91 7.22 -21.92
CA ASP A 129 -7.27 7.23 -20.50
C ASP A 129 -6.42 8.22 -19.71
N VAL A 130 -5.12 8.35 -20.03
CA VAL A 130 -4.27 9.39 -19.43
C VAL A 130 -4.73 10.79 -19.82
N ILE A 131 -5.05 11.02 -21.10
CA ILE A 131 -5.55 12.31 -21.58
C ILE A 131 -6.87 12.70 -20.88
N LYS A 132 -7.76 11.73 -20.62
CA LYS A 132 -9.02 12.00 -19.91
C LYS A 132 -8.83 12.41 -18.45
N LYS A 133 -7.74 11.97 -17.79
CA LYS A 133 -7.53 12.15 -16.35
C LYS A 133 -6.86 13.47 -15.95
N GLY A 134 -6.44 14.32 -16.89
CA GLY A 134 -5.89 15.63 -16.52
C GLY A 134 -5.25 16.45 -17.63
N ILE A 135 -4.54 17.50 -17.24
CA ILE A 135 -3.78 18.37 -18.14
C ILE A 135 -2.48 17.66 -18.48
N VAL A 136 -2.42 17.14 -19.70
CA VAL A 136 -1.26 16.37 -20.17
C VAL A 136 -0.52 17.12 -21.26
N LEU A 137 0.77 17.39 -21.03
CA LEU A 137 1.65 17.97 -22.06
C LEU A 137 2.20 16.85 -22.93
N PHE A 138 1.90 16.89 -24.23
CA PHE A 138 2.42 15.91 -25.18
C PHE A 138 3.79 16.34 -25.74
N ASN A 139 4.78 15.47 -25.57
CA ASN A 139 6.09 15.59 -26.21
C ASN A 139 6.18 14.65 -27.41
N LYS A 140 6.00 15.23 -28.61
CA LYS A 140 6.03 14.49 -29.88
C LYS A 140 7.35 13.76 -30.13
N LYS A 141 8.48 14.29 -29.65
CA LYS A 141 9.81 13.73 -29.96
C LYS A 141 9.98 12.32 -29.38
N ASN A 142 9.41 12.08 -28.21
CA ASN A 142 9.59 10.84 -27.45
C ASN A 142 8.28 10.07 -27.24
N ASN A 143 7.20 10.46 -27.93
CA ASN A 143 5.85 9.95 -27.72
C ASN A 143 5.45 9.87 -26.24
N SER A 144 5.77 10.92 -25.48
CA SER A 144 5.56 10.95 -24.03
C SER A 144 4.58 12.03 -23.62
N TYR A 145 3.99 11.83 -22.45
CA TYR A 145 2.95 12.63 -21.87
C TYR A 145 3.38 13.02 -20.46
N SER A 146 3.30 14.30 -20.11
CA SER A 146 3.61 14.78 -18.75
C SER A 146 2.35 15.24 -18.04
N SER A 147 2.14 14.82 -16.80
CA SER A 147 1.06 15.26 -15.92
C SER A 147 1.61 15.74 -14.58
N PHE A 148 0.89 16.64 -13.91
CA PHE A 148 1.16 17.08 -12.54
C PHE A 148 0.27 16.38 -11.50
N SER A 149 -0.59 15.46 -11.95
CA SER A 149 -1.40 14.63 -11.07
C SER A 149 -1.38 13.18 -11.55
N THR A 150 -1.27 12.26 -10.60
CA THR A 150 -1.58 10.84 -10.78
C THR A 150 -3.07 10.59 -10.61
N PRO A 151 -3.57 9.45 -11.09
CA PRO A 151 -4.91 9.00 -10.74
C PRO A 151 -5.08 8.70 -9.24
N ILE A 152 -4.00 8.33 -8.55
CA ILE A 152 -3.95 8.20 -7.09
C ILE A 152 -3.03 9.26 -6.53
N GLU A 153 -3.56 10.16 -5.70
CA GLU A 153 -2.77 11.22 -5.07
C GLU A 153 -1.57 10.64 -4.31
N ASN A 154 -0.39 11.23 -4.52
CA ASN A 154 0.82 10.83 -3.82
C ASN A 154 1.49 12.05 -3.22
N LYS A 155 1.75 12.03 -1.90
CA LYS A 155 2.36 13.16 -1.19
C LYS A 155 3.84 13.38 -1.56
N LEU A 156 4.52 12.35 -2.06
CA LEU A 156 5.94 12.41 -2.41
C LEU A 156 6.16 12.84 -3.86
N PHE A 157 5.32 12.39 -4.77
CA PHE A 157 5.48 12.58 -6.21
C PHE A 157 4.45 13.59 -6.74
N THR A 158 4.94 14.64 -7.37
CA THR A 158 4.12 15.78 -7.83
C THR A 158 4.06 15.93 -9.33
N SER A 159 4.87 15.17 -10.07
CA SER A 159 4.75 15.11 -11.52
C SER A 159 5.11 13.73 -12.03
N TYR A 160 4.60 13.43 -13.23
CA TYR A 160 4.65 12.12 -13.82
C TYR A 160 4.92 12.24 -15.32
N ILE A 161 5.74 11.35 -15.85
CA ILE A 161 5.94 11.16 -17.29
C ILE A 161 5.47 9.77 -17.65
N TYR A 162 4.53 9.70 -18.58
CA TYR A 162 4.02 8.47 -19.19
C TYR A 162 4.63 8.34 -20.59
N THR A 163 5.22 7.19 -20.89
CA THR A 163 5.72 6.89 -22.23
C THR A 163 4.85 5.78 -22.81
N PHE A 164 4.36 5.95 -24.04
CA PHE A 164 3.51 4.97 -24.71
C PHE A 164 4.19 4.38 -25.93
N ASN A 165 3.82 3.15 -26.25
CA ASN A 165 4.17 2.51 -27.51
C ASN A 165 3.54 3.32 -28.66
N THR A 166 4.31 3.58 -29.72
CA THR A 166 3.86 4.40 -30.87
C THR A 166 2.84 3.70 -31.75
N THR A 167 2.81 2.37 -31.72
CA THR A 167 2.00 1.52 -32.60
C THR A 167 0.73 1.05 -31.89
N GLU A 168 0.83 0.66 -30.61
CA GLU A 168 -0.27 0.01 -29.88
C GLU A 168 -0.95 0.90 -28.83
N ASP A 169 -0.46 2.14 -28.62
CA ASP A 169 -0.97 3.07 -27.60
C ASP A 169 -0.99 2.51 -26.16
N LYS A 170 -0.21 1.44 -25.90
CA LYS A 170 0.00 0.83 -24.58
C LYS A 170 1.06 1.56 -23.77
N LEU A 171 0.90 1.60 -22.44
CA LEU A 171 1.86 2.22 -21.53
C LEU A 171 3.18 1.41 -21.49
N CYS A 172 4.28 2.03 -21.88
CA CYS A 172 5.63 1.45 -21.83
C CYS A 172 6.33 1.74 -20.50
N SER A 173 6.20 2.96 -19.99
CA SER A 173 6.80 3.32 -18.71
C SER A 173 6.06 4.46 -18.04
N ILE A 174 6.20 4.51 -16.72
CA ILE A 174 5.86 5.67 -15.93
C ILE A 174 7.00 6.06 -15.01
N THR A 175 7.37 7.33 -15.06
CA THR A 175 8.32 7.93 -14.13
C THR A 175 7.58 8.91 -13.23
N GLY A 176 7.63 8.70 -11.92
CA GLY A 176 7.18 9.67 -10.93
C GLY A 176 8.34 10.52 -10.43
N PHE A 177 8.13 11.82 -10.30
CA PHE A 177 9.13 12.80 -9.84
C PHE A 177 8.67 13.47 -8.54
N THR A 178 9.58 13.54 -7.58
CA THR A 178 9.33 14.31 -6.36
C THR A 178 9.30 15.82 -6.63
N ASN A 179 8.83 16.58 -5.65
CA ASN A 179 9.16 18.01 -5.63
C ASN A 179 10.69 18.21 -5.64
N PRO A 180 11.18 19.33 -6.20
CA PRO A 180 12.58 19.71 -6.07
C PRO A 180 12.97 19.81 -4.59
N ILE A 181 14.00 19.06 -4.21
CA ILE A 181 14.57 19.01 -2.86
C ILE A 181 15.80 19.92 -2.87
N GLU A 182 15.84 20.92 -2.00
CA GLU A 182 17.03 21.75 -1.83
C GLU A 182 18.21 20.88 -1.38
N THR A 183 19.36 21.04 -2.03
CA THR A 183 20.56 20.23 -1.75
C THR A 183 21.65 21.01 -1.03
N ASP A 184 21.23 21.95 -0.19
CA ASP A 184 22.15 22.65 0.68
C ASP A 184 22.94 21.65 1.55
N SER A 185 24.19 22.01 1.85
CA SER A 185 25.08 21.25 2.75
C SER A 185 25.40 19.78 2.40
N GLY A 186 25.21 19.33 1.16
CA GLY A 186 25.72 18.02 0.69
C GLY A 186 24.68 16.93 0.48
N GLY A 187 23.39 17.29 0.39
CA GLY A 187 22.34 16.39 -0.12
C GLY A 187 21.77 15.41 0.89
N ALA A 188 21.89 15.68 2.19
CA ALA A 188 21.38 14.81 3.26
C ALA A 188 19.87 14.55 3.15
N GLU A 189 19.05 15.57 2.84
CA GLU A 189 17.60 15.39 2.70
C GLU A 189 17.24 14.56 1.47
N ALA A 190 17.93 14.78 0.34
CA ALA A 190 17.77 13.93 -0.84
C ALA A 190 18.13 12.47 -0.53
N GLN A 191 19.23 12.24 0.19
CA GLN A 191 19.66 10.91 0.61
C GLN A 191 18.61 10.23 1.52
N LYS A 192 18.04 10.97 2.48
CA LYS A 192 16.97 10.48 3.35
C LYS A 192 15.74 10.04 2.55
N ILE A 193 15.30 10.84 1.58
CA ILE A 193 14.16 10.49 0.73
C ILE A 193 14.48 9.28 -0.16
N ILE A 194 15.70 9.18 -0.71
CA ILE A 194 16.14 8.00 -1.48
C ILE A 194 16.07 6.74 -0.61
N TYR A 195 16.59 6.77 0.62
CA TYR A 195 16.57 5.60 1.50
C TYR A 195 15.14 5.22 1.91
N MET A 196 14.30 6.19 2.24
CA MET A 196 12.89 5.93 2.50
C MET A 196 12.20 5.28 1.29
N LEU A 197 12.41 5.81 0.08
CA LEU A 197 11.82 5.23 -1.14
C LEU A 197 12.38 3.84 -1.44
N ARG A 198 13.68 3.61 -1.23
CA ARG A 198 14.30 2.29 -1.33
C ARG A 198 13.62 1.34 -0.37
N ASP A 199 13.50 1.67 0.91
CA ASP A 199 12.93 0.77 1.91
C ASP A 199 11.47 0.42 1.58
N ILE A 200 10.69 1.38 1.05
CA ILE A 200 9.33 1.12 0.54
C ILE A 200 9.36 0.14 -0.64
N LEU A 201 10.26 0.35 -1.61
CA LEU A 201 10.39 -0.52 -2.78
C LEU A 201 10.94 -1.91 -2.39
N GLU A 202 11.84 -2.00 -1.41
CA GLU A 202 12.38 -3.27 -0.92
C GLU A 202 11.34 -4.07 -0.15
N ASN A 203 10.52 -3.42 0.68
CA ASN A 203 9.41 -4.08 1.35
C ASN A 203 8.40 -4.63 0.32
N LYS A 204 8.14 -3.87 -0.76
CA LYS A 204 7.15 -4.25 -1.77
C LYS A 204 7.67 -5.30 -2.77
N TYR A 205 8.89 -5.15 -3.26
CA TYR A 205 9.43 -5.91 -4.39
C TYR A 205 10.64 -6.77 -4.03
N GLY A 206 11.08 -6.79 -2.77
CA GLY A 206 12.31 -7.45 -2.34
C GLY A 206 13.56 -6.60 -2.61
N SER A 207 14.74 -7.13 -2.28
CA SER A 207 15.99 -6.38 -2.37
C SER A 207 16.31 -5.96 -3.80
N GLY A 208 16.54 -4.65 -3.98
CA GLY A 208 17.06 -4.10 -5.23
C GLY A 208 18.58 -4.25 -5.28
N PHE A 209 19.16 -4.16 -6.48
CA PHE A 209 20.60 -4.00 -6.62
C PHE A 209 20.99 -2.54 -6.65
N PHE A 210 22.16 -2.28 -6.14
CA PHE A 210 22.74 -0.96 -6.01
C PHE A 210 23.68 -0.68 -7.18
N LEU A 211 23.54 0.49 -7.79
CA LEU A 211 24.42 0.98 -8.83
C LEU A 211 25.11 2.28 -8.40
N ASP A 212 26.44 2.25 -8.43
CA ASP A 212 27.27 3.43 -8.23
C ASP A 212 27.42 4.19 -9.55
N GLU A 213 26.56 5.18 -9.76
CA GLU A 213 26.57 5.99 -10.98
C GLU A 213 27.76 6.95 -11.06
N SER A 214 28.56 7.11 -10.00
CA SER A 214 29.73 7.98 -10.00
C SER A 214 30.78 7.61 -11.07
N LYS A 215 30.70 6.40 -11.63
CA LYS A 215 31.60 5.86 -12.66
C LYS A 215 31.03 5.89 -14.09
N GLY A 216 29.78 6.33 -14.30
CA GLY A 216 29.05 6.24 -15.58
C GLY A 216 29.28 7.36 -16.61
N ALA A 217 28.68 7.20 -17.80
CA ALA A 217 28.86 8.00 -19.04
C ALA A 217 28.33 9.45 -19.00
N TYR A 218 27.88 9.96 -17.85
CA TYR A 218 27.47 11.35 -17.66
C TYR A 218 28.70 12.27 -17.56
N LYS A 219 29.53 12.27 -18.61
CA LYS A 219 30.71 13.12 -18.74
C LYS A 219 30.28 14.50 -19.25
N LYS A 220 30.26 15.44 -18.28
CA LYS A 220 30.08 16.90 -18.35
C LYS A 220 28.73 17.37 -17.76
N ASP A 221 28.80 17.66 -16.45
CA ASP A 221 27.88 18.50 -15.64
C ASP A 221 26.58 17.96 -15.03
N TRP A 222 26.65 16.75 -14.46
CA TRP A 222 25.98 16.42 -13.17
C TRP A 222 27.00 16.34 -12.01
N ALA A 223 28.28 16.55 -12.33
CA ALA A 223 29.41 15.96 -11.65
C ALA A 223 30.24 16.94 -10.81
N ASN A 224 30.03 18.26 -10.85
CA ASN A 224 30.86 19.15 -10.00
C ASN A 224 30.41 19.22 -8.53
N THR A 225 29.21 18.72 -8.20
CA THR A 225 28.58 18.96 -6.89
C THR A 225 28.40 17.70 -6.03
N LEU A 226 28.70 16.49 -6.55
CA LEU A 226 29.24 15.45 -5.67
C LEU A 226 30.75 15.62 -5.44
N LYS A 227 31.45 16.22 -6.40
CA LYS A 227 32.92 16.35 -6.41
C LYS A 227 33.51 17.10 -5.20
N LYS A 228 32.73 17.83 -4.39
CA LYS A 228 33.24 18.56 -3.20
C LYS A 228 33.08 17.79 -1.89
N TYR A 229 32.12 16.87 -1.79
CA TYR A 229 31.79 16.18 -0.53
C TYR A 229 32.11 14.69 -0.63
N LYS A 230 33.16 14.24 0.09
CA LYS A 230 33.66 12.86 0.16
C LYS A 230 32.66 11.82 0.71
N THR A 231 31.40 12.17 0.94
CA THR A 231 30.43 11.33 1.66
C THR A 231 29.07 11.15 0.97
N ALA A 232 28.73 11.95 -0.05
CA ALA A 232 27.49 11.77 -0.80
C ALA A 232 27.82 11.08 -2.13
N ARG A 233 27.84 9.75 -2.14
CA ARG A 233 27.86 9.02 -3.40
C ARG A 233 26.41 8.95 -3.90
N VAL A 234 26.19 9.25 -5.18
CA VAL A 234 24.85 9.09 -5.80
C VAL A 234 24.68 7.65 -6.18
N PHE A 235 23.56 7.10 -5.75
CA PHE A 235 23.22 5.70 -5.91
C PHE A 235 21.89 5.61 -6.62
N SER A 236 21.86 4.71 -7.60
CA SER A 236 20.60 4.23 -8.15
C SER A 236 20.32 2.86 -7.58
N TYR A 237 19.04 2.60 -7.31
CA TYR A 237 18.56 1.28 -6.92
C TYR A 237 17.72 0.74 -8.04
N VAL A 238 17.91 -0.54 -8.34
CA VAL A 238 17.29 -1.16 -9.50
C VAL A 238 16.70 -2.50 -9.10
N TRP A 239 15.48 -2.74 -9.56
CA TRP A 239 14.78 -4.01 -9.41
C TRP A 239 14.49 -4.57 -10.79
N THR A 240 14.81 -5.84 -11.02
CA THR A 240 14.55 -6.54 -12.29
C THR A 240 13.89 -7.88 -11.99
N GLU A 241 13.09 -8.38 -12.93
CA GLU A 241 12.43 -9.69 -12.80
C GLU A 241 13.40 -10.82 -12.42
N SER A 242 14.62 -10.81 -12.95
CA SER A 242 15.62 -11.85 -12.67
C SER A 242 16.15 -11.83 -11.23
N ILE A 243 16.05 -10.71 -10.53
CA ILE A 243 16.63 -10.51 -9.20
C ILE A 243 15.54 -10.48 -8.12
N THR A 244 14.34 -10.07 -8.50
CA THR A 244 13.25 -9.81 -7.55
C THR A 244 12.11 -10.79 -7.83
N HIS A 245 12.11 -11.90 -7.09
CA HIS A 245 11.06 -12.92 -7.17
C HIS A 245 9.64 -12.39 -6.85
N ASN A 246 9.54 -11.16 -6.35
CA ASN A 246 8.29 -10.50 -5.96
C ASN A 246 7.80 -9.43 -6.95
N ILE A 247 8.56 -9.14 -8.02
CA ILE A 247 7.96 -8.39 -9.14
C ILE A 247 6.97 -9.34 -9.81
N ASN A 248 5.70 -9.15 -9.51
CA ASN A 248 4.65 -9.95 -10.13
C ASN A 248 4.58 -9.57 -11.61
N SER A 249 4.94 -10.51 -12.47
CA SER A 249 4.84 -10.40 -13.94
C SER A 249 3.40 -10.16 -14.40
N ASP A 250 2.39 -10.47 -13.58
CA ASP A 250 0.98 -10.15 -13.85
C ASP A 250 0.75 -8.64 -14.00
N TYR A 251 1.59 -7.79 -13.39
CA TYR A 251 1.53 -6.34 -13.53
C TYR A 251 2.35 -5.81 -14.70
N GLY A 252 3.06 -6.71 -15.39
CA GLY A 252 3.91 -6.40 -16.53
C GLY A 252 5.03 -5.43 -16.19
N ILE A 253 5.50 -5.33 -14.94
CA ILE A 253 6.67 -4.50 -14.59
C ILE A 253 7.93 -5.34 -14.87
N SER A 254 8.82 -4.87 -15.75
CA SER A 254 10.09 -5.56 -16.02
C SER A 254 11.28 -4.96 -15.29
N LEU A 255 11.22 -3.65 -15.00
CA LEU A 255 12.32 -2.91 -14.40
C LEU A 255 11.78 -1.74 -13.56
N ILE A 256 12.35 -1.57 -12.38
CA ILE A 256 12.14 -0.39 -11.53
C ILE A 256 13.50 0.26 -11.31
N VAL A 257 13.60 1.57 -11.50
CA VAL A 257 14.82 2.36 -11.25
C VAL A 257 14.47 3.52 -10.33
N LEU A 258 15.09 3.57 -9.16
CA LEU A 258 15.07 4.72 -8.25
C LEU A 258 16.38 5.47 -8.42
N TYR A 259 16.32 6.74 -8.82
CA TYR A 259 17.52 7.55 -9.05
C TYR A 259 17.28 9.04 -8.79
N PRO A 260 18.26 9.75 -8.23
CA PRO A 260 18.23 11.21 -8.14
C PRO A 260 18.82 11.87 -9.40
N PHE A 261 18.37 13.08 -9.73
CA PHE A 261 19.01 13.93 -10.73
C PHE A 261 18.81 15.41 -10.41
N ILE A 262 19.65 16.28 -10.98
CA ILE A 262 19.59 17.73 -10.76
C ILE A 262 18.38 18.32 -11.46
N SER A 263 17.63 19.18 -10.77
CA SER A 263 16.50 19.87 -11.38
C SER A 263 16.97 20.74 -12.56
N PRO A 264 16.36 20.61 -13.75
CA PRO A 264 16.74 21.44 -14.90
C PRO A 264 16.41 22.92 -14.68
N GLN A 265 15.49 23.24 -13.76
CA GLN A 265 15.09 24.61 -13.45
C GLN A 265 16.00 25.26 -12.41
N ASN A 266 16.58 24.49 -11.49
CA ASN A 266 17.46 24.99 -10.44
C ASN A 266 18.55 23.96 -10.12
N LYS A 267 19.81 24.30 -10.42
CA LYS A 267 20.97 23.43 -10.22
C LYS A 267 21.28 23.13 -8.74
N ASN A 268 20.67 23.86 -7.81
CA ASN A 268 20.81 23.63 -6.37
C ASN A 268 19.74 22.67 -5.83
N ASN A 269 18.83 22.19 -6.68
CA ASN A 269 17.79 21.27 -6.28
C ASN A 269 18.02 19.90 -6.93
N THR A 270 17.69 18.85 -6.17
CA THR A 270 17.63 17.47 -6.65
C THR A 270 16.18 17.04 -6.75
N ILE A 271 15.88 16.29 -7.79
CA ILE A 271 14.61 15.60 -7.96
C ILE A 271 14.92 14.12 -7.85
N ILE A 272 14.07 13.38 -7.14
CA ILE A 272 14.15 11.93 -7.11
C ILE A 272 13.10 11.38 -8.07
N ALA A 273 13.53 10.50 -8.95
CA ALA A 273 12.66 9.78 -9.86
C ALA A 273 12.54 8.32 -9.43
N VAL A 274 11.33 7.78 -9.57
CA VAL A 274 11.11 6.34 -9.63
C VAL A 274 10.50 6.03 -10.99
N ASP A 275 11.28 5.35 -11.82
CA ASP A 275 10.86 4.87 -13.12
C ASP A 275 10.42 3.42 -13.03
N TYR A 276 9.24 3.14 -13.56
CA TYR A 276 8.72 1.80 -13.75
C TYR A 276 8.62 1.57 -15.24
N SER A 277 9.44 0.66 -15.75
CA SER A 277 9.33 0.16 -17.12
C SER A 277 8.44 -1.08 -17.11
N LEU A 278 7.46 -1.06 -17.99
CA LEU A 278 6.53 -2.15 -18.19
C LEU A 278 7.01 -2.99 -19.38
N ASP A 279 7.01 -4.30 -19.23
CA ASP A 279 7.32 -5.21 -20.33
C ASP A 279 6.20 -5.21 -21.37
N SER A 280 6.59 -5.26 -22.64
CA SER A 280 6.20 -6.36 -23.54
C SER A 280 6.49 -6.12 -25.02
N ASP A 281 7.08 -5.00 -25.47
CA ASP A 281 7.41 -4.89 -26.91
C ASP A 281 8.67 -4.08 -27.27
N LEU A 282 9.31 -4.52 -28.36
CA LEU A 282 10.54 -3.95 -28.94
C LEU A 282 10.41 -2.46 -29.33
N ASP A 283 9.19 -1.97 -29.50
CA ASP A 283 8.88 -0.62 -29.99
C ASP A 283 8.83 0.45 -28.89
N CYS A 284 9.02 0.08 -27.62
CA CYS A 284 9.20 1.07 -26.56
C CYS A 284 10.61 1.71 -26.68
N ALA A 285 10.66 3.00 -27.02
CA ALA A 285 11.89 3.79 -27.21
C ALA A 285 12.85 3.82 -25.98
N SER A 286 12.44 3.27 -24.84
CA SER A 286 13.18 3.22 -23.57
C SER A 286 14.26 2.11 -23.48
N LYS A 287 14.37 1.19 -24.45
CA LYS A 287 15.41 0.14 -24.42
C LYS A 287 16.85 0.66 -24.30
N ALA A 288 17.10 1.90 -24.71
CA ALA A 288 18.42 2.53 -24.53
C ALA A 288 18.87 2.58 -23.06
N ASN A 289 17.94 2.83 -22.12
CA ASN A 289 18.25 2.90 -20.69
C ASN A 289 18.35 1.50 -20.09
N ILE A 290 17.45 0.58 -20.44
CA ILE A 290 17.46 -0.81 -19.94
C ILE A 290 18.76 -1.52 -20.33
N ASN A 291 19.21 -1.36 -21.57
CA ASN A 291 20.46 -1.99 -22.04
C ASN A 291 21.70 -1.41 -21.35
N MET A 292 21.66 -0.16 -20.90
CA MET A 292 22.74 0.45 -20.12
C MET A 292 22.84 -0.22 -18.74
N TYR A 293 21.71 -0.46 -18.08
CA TYR A 293 21.67 -1.13 -16.79
C TYR A 293 21.98 -2.64 -16.87
N LYS A 294 21.51 -3.33 -17.93
CA LYS A 294 21.81 -4.75 -18.16
C LYS A 294 23.29 -5.02 -18.47
N LYS A 295 24.01 -4.08 -19.07
CA LYS A 295 25.45 -4.23 -19.40
C LYS A 295 26.39 -3.90 -18.23
N GLY A 296 25.87 -3.27 -17.17
CA GLY A 296 26.61 -2.95 -15.95
C GLY A 296 26.46 -3.99 -14.83
N LEU A 297 25.59 -4.98 -15.03
CA LEU A 297 25.49 -6.22 -14.25
C LEU A 297 26.43 -7.28 -14.87
#